data_AF-A0A949N631-F1
#
_entry.id   AF-A0A949N631-F1
#
_cell.length_a   1.000
_cell.length_b   1.000
_cell.length_c   1.000
_cell.angle_alpha   90.00
_cell.angle_beta   90.00
_cell.angle_gamma   90.00
#
_symmetry.space_group_name_H-M   'P 1'
#
loop_
_entity.id
_entity.type
_entity.pdbx_description
1 polymer ?
#
loop_
_entity_poly.entity_id
_entity_poly.type
_entity_poly.pdbx_seq_one_letter_code
_entity_poly.pdbx_strand_id
1 'polypeptide(L)'
;MNPANPVEQAALDSDVEKCVQCGKCTAGCPSGRQSRLRTRMLVQLAYQGRDVTDMKELWDCTTCYNCAERCPKGVNTVDAVIALRNLAVRKGNFPRVHLSAIENLYNTGNGFPLSPEVSQIRAIIGLPKEPYDVSTDPEELDKVRKLMDITGLLDIVRRGRP
;
A
#
# COMPACT_ATOMS: atom_id res chain seq x y z
N MET A 1 14.29 2.00 -22.99
CA MET A 1 13.59 3.26 -22.64
C MET A 1 13.59 3.35 -21.13
N ASN A 2 14.14 4.42 -20.56
CA ASN A 2 14.11 4.65 -19.11
C ASN A 2 12.67 5.09 -18.78
N PRO A 3 11.90 4.40 -17.92
CA PRO A 3 10.54 4.82 -17.65
C PRO A 3 10.53 6.20 -16.98
N ALA A 4 9.67 7.07 -17.50
CA ALA A 4 9.65 8.49 -17.19
C ALA A 4 9.04 8.79 -15.81
N ASN A 5 8.41 7.79 -15.16
CA ASN A 5 8.01 7.89 -13.75
C ASN A 5 7.84 6.50 -13.07
N PRO A 6 7.70 6.44 -11.73
CA PRO A 6 7.52 5.19 -10.98
C PRO A 6 6.26 4.39 -11.30
N VAL A 7 5.27 4.99 -11.97
CA VAL A 7 4.01 4.35 -12.38
C VAL A 7 4.17 3.62 -13.70
N GLU A 8 4.92 4.19 -14.64
CA GLU A 8 5.34 3.49 -15.86
C GLU A 8 6.24 2.32 -15.51
N GLN A 9 7.18 2.50 -14.58
CA GLN A 9 7.99 1.40 -14.05
C GLN A 9 7.10 0.34 -13.38
N ALA A 10 6.17 0.72 -12.49
CA ALA A 10 5.31 -0.26 -11.84
C ALA A 10 4.30 -0.94 -12.79
N ALA A 11 3.88 -0.27 -13.87
CA ALA A 11 3.08 -0.87 -14.94
C ALA A 11 3.91 -1.86 -15.78
N LEU A 12 5.17 -1.53 -16.07
CA LEU A 12 6.15 -2.42 -16.71
C LEU A 12 6.46 -3.63 -15.82
N ASP A 13 6.67 -3.41 -14.52
CA ASP A 13 7.00 -4.46 -13.55
C ASP A 13 5.81 -5.40 -13.27
N SER A 14 4.59 -4.98 -13.63
CA SER A 14 3.38 -5.77 -13.42
C SER A 14 2.96 -6.63 -14.62
N ASP A 15 3.67 -6.51 -15.75
CA ASP A 15 3.42 -7.27 -16.99
C ASP A 15 1.94 -7.24 -17.45
N VAL A 16 1.24 -6.12 -17.25
CA VAL A 16 -0.21 -6.01 -17.51
C VAL A 16 -0.56 -6.23 -18.99
N GLU A 17 0.38 -6.01 -19.91
CA GLU A 17 0.27 -6.28 -21.34
C GLU A 17 0.17 -7.76 -21.68
N LYS A 18 0.61 -8.67 -20.80
CA LYS A 18 0.44 -10.12 -20.98
C LYS A 18 -1.00 -10.58 -20.69
N CYS A 19 -1.84 -9.69 -20.14
CA CYS A 19 -3.20 -10.02 -19.74
C CYS A 19 -4.08 -10.40 -20.94
N VAL A 20 -4.64 -11.62 -20.89
CA VAL A 20 -5.60 -12.12 -21.89
C VAL A 20 -7.06 -12.04 -21.42
N GLN A 21 -7.34 -11.24 -20.38
CA GLN A 21 -8.69 -11.04 -19.84
C GLN A 21 -9.45 -12.32 -19.42
N CYS A 22 -8.74 -13.40 -19.04
CA CYS A 22 -9.37 -14.69 -18.67
C CYS A 22 -10.24 -14.66 -17.40
N GLY A 23 -10.07 -13.69 -16.51
CA GLY A 23 -10.92 -13.50 -15.33
C GLY A 23 -10.59 -14.35 -14.10
N LYS A 24 -9.57 -15.21 -14.17
CA LYS A 24 -9.15 -16.05 -13.04
C LYS A 24 -8.78 -15.26 -11.78
N CYS A 25 -8.18 -14.08 -11.96
CA CYS A 25 -7.89 -13.14 -10.87
C CYS A 25 -9.15 -12.67 -10.14
N THR A 26 -10.20 -12.29 -10.89
CA THR A 26 -11.49 -11.90 -10.31
C THR A 26 -12.18 -13.08 -9.63
N ALA A 27 -12.22 -14.25 -10.28
CA ALA A 27 -12.87 -15.44 -9.73
C ALA A 27 -12.20 -15.94 -8.44
N GLY A 28 -10.87 -15.79 -8.32
CA GLY A 28 -10.11 -16.14 -7.13
C GLY A 28 -10.06 -15.05 -6.05
N CYS A 29 -10.58 -13.85 -6.31
CA CYS A 29 -10.46 -12.74 -5.37
C CYS A 29 -11.40 -12.93 -4.17
N PRO A 30 -10.89 -13.04 -2.92
CA PRO A 30 -11.75 -13.13 -1.74
C PRO A 30 -12.57 -11.85 -1.55
N SER A 31 -11.94 -10.66 -1.67
CA SER A 31 -12.64 -9.38 -1.55
C SER A 31 -13.71 -9.18 -2.62
N GLY A 32 -13.43 -9.61 -3.87
CA GLY A 32 -14.39 -9.48 -4.98
C GLY A 32 -15.69 -10.27 -4.77
N ARG A 33 -15.71 -11.27 -3.88
CA ARG A 33 -16.93 -11.99 -3.50
C ARG A 33 -17.87 -11.17 -2.61
N GLN A 34 -17.33 -10.19 -1.89
CA GLN A 34 -18.06 -9.38 -0.90
C GLN A 34 -18.07 -7.89 -1.26
N SER A 35 -17.34 -7.48 -2.31
CA SER A 35 -17.25 -6.10 -2.74
C SER A 35 -17.41 -5.96 -4.26
N ARG A 36 -17.32 -4.71 -4.75
CA ARG A 36 -17.37 -4.38 -6.18
C ARG A 36 -16.02 -4.55 -6.89
N LEU A 37 -14.97 -4.94 -6.17
CA LEU A 37 -13.64 -5.17 -6.74
C LEU A 37 -13.68 -6.24 -7.84
N ARG A 38 -13.21 -5.87 -9.04
CA ARG A 38 -13.01 -6.78 -10.17
C ARG A 38 -11.58 -6.63 -10.67
N THR A 39 -10.67 -7.47 -10.17
CA THR A 39 -9.22 -7.40 -10.49
C THR A 39 -8.94 -7.43 -11.99
N ARG A 40 -9.67 -8.26 -12.76
CA ARG A 40 -9.56 -8.29 -14.22
C ARG A 40 -9.82 -6.92 -14.86
N MET A 41 -10.83 -6.20 -14.36
CA MET A 41 -11.20 -4.88 -14.88
C MET A 41 -10.13 -3.85 -14.54
N LEU A 42 -9.60 -3.86 -13.32
CA LEU A 42 -8.51 -2.95 -12.92
C LEU A 42 -7.26 -3.14 -13.81
N VAL A 43 -6.88 -4.39 -14.08
CA VAL A 43 -5.76 -4.70 -14.99
C VAL A 43 -6.03 -4.20 -16.41
N GLN A 44 -7.27 -4.35 -16.91
CA GLN A 44 -7.64 -3.83 -18.23
C GLN A 44 -7.54 -2.31 -18.29
N LEU A 45 -8.05 -1.63 -17.28
CA LEU A 45 -8.03 -0.16 -17.20
C LEU A 45 -6.60 0.36 -17.07
N ALA A 46 -5.75 -0.33 -16.29
CA ALA A 46 -4.32 -0.04 -16.20
C ALA A 46 -3.62 -0.20 -17.56
N TYR A 47 -3.85 -1.32 -18.27
CA TYR A 47 -3.31 -1.56 -19.61
C TYR A 47 -3.74 -0.48 -20.62
N GLN A 48 -4.97 0.02 -20.51
CA GLN A 48 -5.50 1.08 -21.35
C GLN A 48 -5.03 2.49 -20.94
N GLY A 49 -4.24 2.63 -19.87
CA GLY A 49 -3.83 3.94 -19.34
C GLY A 49 -4.99 4.80 -18.85
N ARG A 50 -6.11 4.18 -18.44
CA ARG A 50 -7.29 4.89 -17.94
C ARG A 50 -7.04 5.37 -16.52
N ASP A 51 -7.45 6.60 -16.24
CA ASP A 51 -7.43 7.12 -14.88
C ASP A 51 -8.50 6.41 -14.03
N VAL A 52 -8.03 5.70 -13.01
CA VAL A 52 -8.85 4.96 -12.03
C VAL A 52 -8.59 5.42 -10.61
N THR A 53 -7.92 6.57 -10.44
CA THR A 53 -7.47 7.05 -9.13
C THR A 53 -8.61 7.39 -8.16
N ASP A 54 -9.83 7.65 -8.66
CA ASP A 54 -11.03 7.88 -7.85
C ASP A 54 -11.77 6.58 -7.45
N MET A 55 -11.35 5.42 -7.97
CA MET A 55 -12.03 4.14 -7.70
C MET A 55 -11.78 3.69 -6.26
N LYS A 56 -12.85 3.66 -5.46
CA LYS A 56 -12.80 3.19 -4.06
C LYS A 56 -12.43 1.71 -3.97
N GLU A 57 -12.80 0.92 -4.97
CA GLU A 57 -12.52 -0.51 -5.08
C GLU A 57 -11.02 -0.82 -5.07
N LEU A 58 -10.15 0.13 -5.43
CA LEU A 58 -8.70 -0.02 -5.29
C LEU A 58 -8.33 -0.42 -3.86
N TRP A 59 -9.06 0.06 -2.85
CA TRP A 59 -8.77 -0.13 -1.43
C TRP A 59 -9.38 -1.42 -0.85
N ASP A 60 -10.23 -2.13 -1.60
CA ASP A 60 -10.78 -3.44 -1.20
C ASP A 60 -9.77 -4.59 -1.36
N CYS A 61 -8.72 -4.38 -2.16
CA CYS A 61 -7.69 -5.39 -2.38
C CYS A 61 -6.87 -5.60 -1.10
N THR A 62 -6.85 -6.83 -0.58
CA THR A 62 -6.12 -7.18 0.64
C THR A 62 -4.65 -7.56 0.40
N THR A 63 -4.16 -7.36 -0.83
CA THR A 63 -2.79 -7.75 -1.24
C THR A 63 -2.44 -9.20 -0.89
N CYS A 64 -3.42 -10.12 -0.99
CA CYS A 64 -3.23 -11.54 -0.63
C CYS A 64 -2.50 -12.39 -1.68
N TYR A 65 -2.08 -11.81 -2.80
CA TYR A 65 -1.36 -12.44 -3.92
C TYR A 65 -2.03 -13.62 -4.65
N ASN A 66 -3.20 -14.11 -4.21
CA ASN A 66 -3.88 -15.24 -4.86
C ASN A 66 -4.14 -15.04 -6.36
N CYS A 67 -4.43 -13.81 -6.79
CA CYS A 67 -4.64 -13.48 -8.20
C CYS A 67 -3.35 -13.45 -9.04
N ALA A 68 -2.21 -13.05 -8.45
CA ALA A 68 -0.91 -13.09 -9.10
C ALA A 68 -0.45 -14.54 -9.30
N GLU A 69 -0.49 -15.35 -8.24
CA GLU A 69 -0.07 -16.76 -8.25
C GLU A 69 -0.85 -17.62 -9.25
N ARG A 70 -2.14 -17.32 -9.44
CA ARG A 70 -3.00 -18.12 -10.32
C ARG A 70 -2.99 -17.67 -11.77
N CYS A 71 -2.32 -16.55 -12.09
CA CYS A 71 -2.37 -15.95 -13.41
C CYS A 71 -1.65 -16.85 -14.44
N PRO A 72 -2.35 -17.36 -15.47
CA PRO A 72 -1.73 -18.23 -16.47
C PRO A 72 -0.73 -17.50 -17.40
N LYS A 73 -0.69 -16.17 -17.32
CA LYS A 73 0.19 -15.31 -18.12
C LYS A 73 1.27 -14.63 -17.29
N GLY A 74 1.34 -14.92 -15.99
CA GLY A 74 2.34 -14.34 -15.09
C GLY A 74 2.14 -12.85 -14.76
N VAL A 75 0.97 -12.26 -15.07
CA VAL A 75 0.68 -10.85 -14.72
C VAL A 75 0.70 -10.68 -13.19
N ASN A 76 1.52 -9.76 -12.69
CA ASN A 76 1.56 -9.40 -11.27
C ASN A 76 0.44 -8.41 -10.93
N THR A 77 -0.78 -8.97 -10.82
CA THR A 77 -1.99 -8.17 -10.60
C THR A 77 -2.02 -7.40 -9.28
N VAL A 78 -1.26 -7.83 -8.26
CA VAL A 78 -1.20 -7.11 -6.97
C VAL A 78 -0.38 -5.85 -7.11
N ASP A 79 0.79 -5.95 -7.73
CA ASP A 79 1.69 -4.80 -7.92
C ASP A 79 1.05 -3.76 -8.85
N ALA A 80 0.27 -4.20 -9.84
CA ALA A 80 -0.54 -3.29 -10.65
C ALA A 80 -1.53 -2.48 -9.79
N VAL A 81 -2.20 -3.11 -8.82
CA VAL A 81 -3.12 -2.41 -7.91
C VAL A 81 -2.35 -1.47 -6.96
N ILE A 82 -1.17 -1.86 -6.47
CA ILE A 82 -0.32 -0.99 -5.63
C ILE A 82 0.15 0.23 -6.42
N ALA A 83 0.54 0.08 -7.70
CA ALA A 83 0.90 1.17 -8.59
C ALA A 83 -0.25 2.18 -8.75
N LEU A 84 -1.47 1.69 -8.96
CA LEU A 84 -2.68 2.51 -9.07
C LEU A 84 -2.99 3.22 -7.75
N ARG A 85 -2.79 2.57 -6.59
CA ARG A 85 -2.93 3.22 -5.28
C ARG A 85 -1.91 4.35 -5.08
N ASN A 86 -0.66 4.17 -5.51
CA ASN A 86 0.36 5.22 -5.43
C ASN A 86 -0.04 6.46 -6.24
N LEU A 87 -0.62 6.28 -7.42
CA LEU A 87 -1.22 7.36 -8.20
C LEU A 87 -2.38 8.04 -7.46
N ALA A 88 -3.29 7.24 -6.90
CA ALA A 88 -4.46 7.74 -6.18
C ALA A 88 -4.04 8.56 -4.95
N VAL A 89 -3.07 8.09 -4.17
CA VAL A 89 -2.51 8.81 -3.02
C VAL A 89 -1.90 10.15 -3.44
N ARG A 90 -1.14 10.20 -4.54
CA ARG A 90 -0.58 11.47 -5.05
C ARG A 90 -1.65 12.49 -5.46
N LYS A 91 -2.85 12.04 -5.82
CA LYS A 91 -4.01 12.90 -6.10
C LYS A 91 -4.87 13.20 -4.86
N GLY A 92 -4.52 12.66 -3.70
CA GLY A 92 -5.29 12.83 -2.46
C GLY A 92 -6.46 11.85 -2.30
N ASN A 93 -6.57 10.83 -3.17
CA ASN A 93 -7.66 9.88 -3.22
C ASN A 93 -7.33 8.58 -2.46
N PHE A 94 -7.45 8.60 -1.14
CA PHE A 94 -7.22 7.42 -0.30
C PHE A 94 -7.99 7.48 1.02
N PRO A 95 -8.25 6.33 1.67
CA PRO A 95 -8.87 6.27 2.98
C PRO A 95 -8.01 6.98 4.03
N ARG A 96 -8.60 7.98 4.70
CA ARG A 96 -7.89 8.81 5.70
C ARG A 96 -7.48 8.04 6.96
N VAL A 97 -8.05 6.87 7.20
CA VAL A 97 -7.63 5.97 8.28
C VAL A 97 -6.14 5.60 8.20
N HIS A 98 -5.52 5.66 7.02
CA HIS A 98 -4.09 5.40 6.87
C HIS A 98 -3.19 6.55 7.34
N LEU A 99 -3.72 7.78 7.47
CA LEU A 99 -2.92 8.94 7.87
C LEU A 99 -2.34 8.79 9.27
N SER A 100 -3.13 8.30 10.23
CA SER A 100 -2.68 8.16 11.61
C SER A 100 -1.46 7.25 11.72
N ALA A 101 -1.45 6.12 11.00
CA ALA A 101 -0.31 5.21 10.99
C ALA A 101 0.95 5.85 10.40
N ILE A 102 0.81 6.67 9.34
CA ILE A 102 1.93 7.36 8.70
C ILE A 102 2.49 8.45 9.62
N GLU A 103 1.61 9.23 10.27
CA GLU A 103 2.02 10.26 11.22
C GLU A 103 2.66 9.66 12.47
N ASN A 104 2.11 8.55 12.98
CA ASN A 104 2.69 7.81 14.09
C ASN A 104 4.09 7.29 13.75
N LEU A 105 4.29 6.77 12.54
CA LEU A 105 5.60 6.31 12.08
C LEU A 105 6.63 7.44 12.10
N TYR A 106 6.28 8.64 11.66
CA TYR A 106 7.18 9.80 11.72
C TYR A 106 7.47 10.25 13.15
N ASN A 107 6.43 10.33 13.98
CA ASN A 107 6.54 10.88 15.33
C ASN A 107 7.25 9.92 16.28
N THR A 108 6.99 8.62 16.13
CA THR A 108 7.35 7.61 17.13
C THR A 108 8.14 6.43 16.57
N GLY A 109 8.39 6.36 15.26
CA GLY A 109 9.06 5.20 14.65
C GLY A 109 8.19 3.95 14.52
N ASN A 110 6.94 4.00 15.00
CA ASN A 110 5.99 2.89 14.96
C ASN A 110 4.60 3.37 14.51
N GLY A 111 3.96 2.68 13.56
CA GLY A 111 2.61 3.03 13.10
C GLY A 111 1.52 2.85 14.17
N PHE A 112 1.81 2.02 15.18
CA PHE A 112 0.98 1.74 16.35
C PHE A 112 1.82 1.94 17.62
N PRO A 113 1.98 3.18 18.10
CA PRO A 113 2.82 3.51 19.24
C PRO A 113 2.47 2.68 20.48
N LEU A 114 3.48 2.35 21.28
CA LEU A 114 3.30 1.57 22.51
C LEU A 114 2.34 2.28 23.47
N SER A 115 1.25 1.61 23.84
CA SER A 115 0.34 2.12 24.86
C SER A 115 0.79 1.68 26.28
N PRO A 116 0.40 2.42 27.34
CA PRO A 116 0.67 2.02 28.71
C PRO A 116 0.13 0.62 29.04
N GLU A 117 -1.04 0.26 28.51
CA GLU A 117 -1.66 -1.04 28.71
C GLU A 117 -0.82 -2.17 28.08
N VAL A 118 -0.32 -1.96 26.85
CA VAL A 118 0.55 -2.93 26.18
C VAL A 118 1.89 -3.06 26.91
N SER A 119 2.46 -1.94 27.39
CA SER A 119 3.68 -1.97 28.21
C SER A 119 3.51 -2.78 29.50
N GLN A 120 2.35 -2.66 30.15
CA GLN A 120 2.01 -3.47 31.33
C GLN A 120 1.85 -4.96 30.98
N ILE A 121 1.15 -5.28 29.89
CA ILE A 121 0.97 -6.67 29.42
C ILE A 121 2.34 -7.31 29.16
N ARG A 122 3.26 -6.59 28.51
CA ARG A 122 4.63 -7.06 28.25
C ARG A 122 5.34 -7.47 29.54
N ALA A 123 5.28 -6.64 30.58
CA ALA A 123 5.87 -6.96 31.88
C ALA A 123 5.22 -8.20 32.53
N ILE A 124 3.89 -8.33 32.44
CA ILE A 124 3.15 -9.48 33.00
C ILE A 124 3.61 -10.79 32.36
N ILE A 125 3.90 -10.80 31.06
CA ILE A 125 4.37 -11.99 30.33
C ILE A 125 5.89 -12.16 30.34
N GLY A 126 6.61 -11.39 31.17
CA GLY A 126 8.06 -11.50 31.33
C GLY A 126 8.89 -10.85 30.21
N LEU A 127 8.29 -10.00 29.37
CA LEU A 127 9.01 -9.21 28.38
C LEU A 127 9.40 -7.82 28.95
N PRO A 128 10.45 -7.19 28.40
CA PRO A 128 10.76 -5.79 28.70
C PRO A 128 9.57 -4.86 28.43
N LYS A 129 9.31 -3.91 29.34
CA LYS A 129 8.18 -2.96 29.24
C LYS A 129 8.15 -2.19 27.93
N GLU A 130 9.33 -1.81 27.44
CA GLU A 130 9.51 -1.17 26.16
C GLU A 130 10.06 -2.19 25.14
N PRO A 131 9.61 -2.17 23.89
CA PRO A 131 10.18 -3.00 22.83
C PRO A 131 11.57 -2.50 22.44
N TYR A 132 12.39 -3.38 21.86
CA TYR A 132 13.65 -2.99 21.23
C TYR A 132 13.37 -2.71 19.75
N ASP A 133 12.90 -1.50 19.46
CA ASP A 133 12.64 -1.04 18.09
C ASP A 133 12.96 0.47 17.96
N VAL A 134 12.74 1.01 16.77
CA VAL A 134 12.99 2.42 16.42
C VAL A 134 12.30 3.40 17.39
N SER A 135 11.19 3.01 18.04
CA SER A 135 10.48 3.89 18.98
C SER A 135 11.24 4.16 20.27
N THR A 136 12.24 3.33 20.59
CA THR A 136 13.09 3.45 21.78
C THR A 136 14.51 3.94 21.47
N ASP A 137 14.84 4.13 20.20
CA ASP A 137 16.16 4.55 19.75
C ASP A 137 16.05 5.92 19.03
N PRO A 138 16.46 7.03 19.70
CA PRO A 138 16.38 8.36 19.10
C PRO A 138 17.25 8.53 17.85
N GLU A 139 18.37 7.81 17.72
CA GLU A 139 19.26 7.91 16.57
C GLU A 139 18.63 7.23 15.35
N GLU A 140 18.05 6.04 15.53
CA GLU A 140 17.33 5.35 14.47
C GLU A 140 16.04 6.08 14.07
N LEU A 141 15.34 6.70 15.03
CA LEU A 141 14.17 7.54 14.74
C LEU A 141 14.54 8.74 13.86
N ASP A 142 15.68 9.39 14.11
CA ASP A 142 16.18 10.48 13.27
C ASP A 142 16.46 10.01 11.83
N LYS A 143 17.07 8.82 11.67
CA LYS A 143 17.29 8.20 10.36
C LYS A 143 15.98 7.94 9.62
N VAL A 144 14.95 7.42 10.29
CA VAL A 144 13.62 7.20 9.70
C VAL A 144 12.99 8.53 9.27
N ARG A 145 13.02 9.56 10.12
CA ARG A 145 12.49 10.89 9.79
C ARG A 145 13.19 11.48 8.57
N LYS A 146 14.52 11.40 8.52
CA LYS A 146 15.31 11.86 7.37
C LYS A 146 14.90 11.16 6.06
N LEU A 147 14.66 9.85 6.08
CA LEU A 147 14.17 9.11 4.91
C LEU A 147 12.75 9.56 4.50
N MET A 148 11.86 9.76 5.47
CA MET A 148 10.50 10.26 5.21
C MET A 148 10.49 11.69 4.63
N ASP A 149 11.39 12.54 5.10
CA ASP A 149 11.56 13.91 4.61
C ASP A 149 12.13 13.91 3.17
N ILE A 150 13.16 13.10 2.89
CA ILE A 150 13.73 12.95 1.54
C ILE A 150 12.70 12.42 0.54
N THR A 151 11.89 11.45 0.95
CA THR A 151 10.84 10.88 0.08
C THR A 151 9.62 11.78 -0.04
N GLY A 152 9.48 12.81 0.81
CA GLY A 152 8.34 13.70 0.85
C GLY A 152 7.02 13.00 1.21
N LEU A 153 7.08 11.86 1.91
CA LEU A 153 5.90 11.02 2.16
C LEU A 153 4.81 11.78 2.93
N LEU A 154 5.19 12.52 3.98
CA LEU A 154 4.25 13.33 4.76
C LEU A 154 3.61 14.42 3.92
N ASP A 155 4.38 15.09 3.07
CA ASP A 155 3.89 16.11 2.15
C ASP A 155 2.85 15.53 1.18
N ILE A 156 3.13 14.37 0.60
CA ILE A 156 2.22 13.70 -0.34
C ILE A 156 0.87 13.44 0.33
N VAL A 157 0.87 12.88 1.53
CA VAL A 157 -0.38 12.48 2.20
C VAL A 157 -1.13 13.65 2.86
N ARG A 158 -0.42 14.74 3.21
CA ARG A 158 -1.01 15.98 3.74
C ARG A 158 -1.56 16.92 2.66
N ARG A 159 -0.95 16.95 1.47
CA ARG A 159 -1.37 17.80 0.34
C ARG A 159 -2.69 17.40 -0.27
N GLY A 160 -3.13 16.14 -0.10
CA GLY A 160 -4.51 15.77 -0.39
C GLY A 160 -5.44 16.51 0.58
N ARG A 161 -5.82 17.75 0.29
CA ARG A 161 -6.94 18.45 0.93
C ARG A 161 -8.21 18.24 0.09
N PRO A 162 -9.40 18.15 0.71
CA PRO A 162 -10.66 18.27 -0.02
C PRO A 162 -10.78 19.63 -0.70
#